data_AF-A0A7H0Y263-F1
#
_entry.id   AF-A0A7H0Y263-F1
#
_cell.length_a   1.000
_cell.length_b   1.000
_cell.length_c   1.000
_cell.angle_alpha   90.00
_cell.angle_beta   90.00
_cell.angle_gamma   90.00
#
_symmetry.space_group_name_H-M   'P 1'
#
loop_
_entity.id
_entity.type
_entity.pdbx_description
1 polymer ?
#
loop_
_entity_poly.entity_id
_entity_poly.type
_entity_poly.pdbx_seq_one_letter_code
_entity_poly.pdbx_strand_id
1 'polypeptide(L)'
;MNNKDNMYRVERFSQDQILQLNQSLASYALGFKGLPQHHKEVFEKKGWLLPFLLAYDDLLWGRWDYWLNIQMKGTISGSGPIPQIDWADNGTFRVEQTKKMLLQCLSHPEATIDNFAEWLLWGLGKTDQRLSISEKLNEHYYKIFDLFLILDNPYDYLSYLLSEHSGHGYKKGVGYFPTPMGITRMMVEMNRGNGDLEVMKRQTVSDPCVGCGAMLLPASNYYLRAYAQDISGIAVKLCIIQMYFYAPWYAKPGKDIAGFDDVEPIKLIIEGSPRSSDGGQYSFAF
;
A
#
# COMPACT_ATOMS: atom_id res chain seq x y z
N MET A 1 -31.67 10.14 1.51
CA MET A 1 -30.82 9.40 0.55
C MET A 1 -29.98 8.42 1.35
N ASN A 2 -29.94 7.17 0.92
CA ASN A 2 -29.37 6.08 1.71
C ASN A 2 -27.86 6.31 1.88
N ASN A 3 -27.33 6.19 3.10
CA ASN A 3 -25.93 6.53 3.40
C ASN A 3 -24.92 5.73 2.55
N LYS A 4 -25.34 4.56 2.04
CA LYS A 4 -24.56 3.72 1.12
C LYS A 4 -24.38 4.32 -0.27
N ASP A 5 -25.39 4.98 -0.84
CA ASP A 5 -25.30 5.52 -2.21
C ASP A 5 -24.23 6.63 -2.27
N ASN A 6 -24.18 7.47 -1.22
CA ASN A 6 -23.16 8.50 -1.06
C ASN A 6 -21.74 7.94 -0.80
N MET A 7 -21.64 6.68 -0.37
CA MET A 7 -20.37 6.04 -0.04
C MET A 7 -19.67 5.46 -1.28
N TYR A 8 -20.42 4.83 -2.18
CA TYR A 8 -19.85 4.15 -3.36
C TYR A 8 -19.81 5.00 -4.64
N ARG A 9 -20.59 6.10 -4.69
CA ARG A 9 -20.67 7.00 -5.85
C ARG A 9 -20.91 6.25 -7.17
N VAL A 10 -21.75 5.22 -7.14
CA VAL A 10 -21.95 4.30 -8.27
C VAL A 10 -22.42 5.06 -9.53
N GLU A 11 -23.16 6.14 -9.33
CA GLU A 11 -23.66 7.04 -10.37
C GLU A 11 -22.58 7.71 -11.22
N ARG A 12 -21.32 7.76 -10.77
CA ARG A 12 -20.22 8.31 -11.58
C ARG A 12 -19.72 7.34 -12.65
N PHE A 13 -20.13 6.07 -12.59
CA PHE A 13 -19.73 5.04 -13.53
C PHE A 13 -20.82 4.80 -14.56
N SER A 14 -20.42 4.60 -15.81
CA SER A 14 -21.34 4.20 -16.87
C SER A 14 -21.79 2.74 -16.68
N GLN A 15 -22.89 2.36 -17.32
CA GLN A 15 -23.36 0.97 -17.33
C GLN A 15 -22.31 0.03 -17.93
N ASP A 16 -21.60 0.48 -18.97
CA ASP A 16 -20.54 -0.30 -19.60
C ASP A 16 -19.37 -0.55 -18.65
N GLN A 17 -18.97 0.45 -17.87
CA GLN A 17 -17.92 0.30 -16.85
C GLN A 17 -18.32 -0.69 -15.76
N ILE A 18 -19.58 -0.66 -15.30
CA ILE A 18 -20.10 -1.60 -14.31
C ILE A 18 -20.16 -3.02 -14.90
N LEU A 19 -20.57 -3.16 -16.17
CA LEU A 19 -20.57 -4.46 -16.84
C LEU A 19 -19.14 -5.00 -17.00
N GLN A 20 -18.21 -4.15 -17.42
CA GLN A 20 -16.80 -4.51 -17.56
C GLN A 20 -16.17 -4.90 -16.22
N LEU A 21 -16.49 -4.20 -15.12
CA LEU A 21 -16.04 -4.57 -13.78
C LEU A 21 -16.43 -6.03 -13.45
N ASN A 22 -17.68 -6.40 -13.69
CA ASN A 22 -18.16 -7.76 -13.43
C ASN A 22 -17.45 -8.80 -14.31
N GLN A 23 -17.18 -8.46 -15.57
CA GLN A 23 -16.44 -9.33 -16.49
C GLN A 23 -14.98 -9.49 -16.08
N SER A 24 -14.29 -8.40 -15.71
CA SER A 24 -12.91 -8.42 -15.21
C SER A 24 -12.82 -9.25 -13.94
N LEU A 25 -13.72 -9.04 -12.97
CA LEU A 25 -13.74 -9.81 -11.73
C LEU A 25 -13.90 -11.30 -11.98
N ALA A 26 -14.84 -11.71 -12.84
CA ALA A 26 -15.03 -13.10 -13.21
C ALA A 26 -13.78 -13.69 -13.89
N SER A 27 -13.15 -12.92 -14.78
CA SER A 27 -11.96 -13.33 -15.52
C SER A 27 -10.76 -13.52 -14.58
N TYR A 28 -10.49 -12.55 -13.70
CA TYR A 28 -9.43 -12.69 -12.71
C TYR A 28 -9.69 -13.84 -11.75
N ALA A 29 -10.94 -14.03 -11.30
CA ALA A 29 -11.29 -15.12 -10.41
C ALA A 29 -10.93 -16.51 -10.98
N LEU A 30 -11.03 -16.72 -12.30
CA LEU A 30 -10.60 -17.98 -12.95
C LEU A 30 -9.10 -18.25 -12.73
N GLY A 31 -8.26 -17.21 -12.73
CA GLY A 31 -6.83 -17.32 -12.44
C GLY A 31 -6.49 -17.65 -10.98
N PHE A 32 -7.42 -17.44 -10.06
CA PHE A 32 -7.23 -17.59 -8.61
C PHE A 32 -8.10 -18.71 -7.98
N LYS A 33 -8.46 -19.75 -8.75
CA LYS A 33 -9.31 -20.88 -8.29
C LYS A 33 -10.72 -20.44 -7.83
N GLY A 34 -11.24 -19.38 -8.42
CA GLY A 34 -12.54 -18.79 -8.13
C GLY A 34 -12.60 -18.00 -6.83
N LEU A 35 -13.65 -17.20 -6.67
CA LEU A 35 -13.89 -16.44 -5.45
C LEU A 35 -14.37 -17.35 -4.30
N PRO A 36 -14.09 -17.00 -3.04
CA PRO A 36 -14.72 -17.66 -1.89
C PRO A 36 -16.23 -17.45 -1.93
N GLN A 37 -17.02 -18.53 -1.91
CA GLN A 37 -18.48 -18.43 -1.86
C GLN A 37 -19.00 -18.09 -0.46
N HIS A 38 -18.20 -18.35 0.57
CA HIS A 38 -18.47 -18.01 1.96
C HIS A 38 -17.17 -17.89 2.75
N HIS A 39 -17.21 -17.24 3.93
CA HIS A 39 -16.03 -16.96 4.75
C HIS A 39 -15.14 -18.20 5.01
N LYS A 40 -15.68 -19.41 5.18
CA LYS A 40 -14.86 -20.62 5.44
C LYS A 40 -13.89 -20.97 4.30
N GLU A 41 -14.22 -20.64 3.05
CA GLU A 41 -13.33 -20.91 1.91
C GLU A 41 -12.09 -20.01 1.90
N VAL A 42 -12.10 -18.90 2.66
CA VAL A 42 -10.96 -17.99 2.78
C VAL A 42 -9.71 -18.75 3.25
N PHE A 43 -9.84 -19.71 4.16
CA PHE A 43 -8.71 -20.49 4.68
C PHE A 43 -8.04 -21.40 3.64
N GLU A 44 -8.72 -21.69 2.54
CA GLU A 44 -8.24 -22.60 1.48
C GLU A 44 -7.78 -21.85 0.24
N LYS A 45 -8.23 -20.60 0.07
CA LYS A 45 -7.98 -19.76 -1.11
C LYS A 45 -7.01 -18.63 -0.81
N LYS A 46 -5.71 -18.95 -0.73
CA LYS A 46 -4.67 -17.91 -0.72
C LYS A 46 -4.80 -17.03 -1.97
N GLY A 47 -4.73 -15.70 -1.80
CA GLY A 47 -4.86 -14.77 -2.92
C GLY A 47 -6.30 -14.41 -3.30
N TRP A 48 -7.30 -14.80 -2.50
CA TRP A 48 -8.72 -14.58 -2.81
C TRP A 48 -9.13 -13.11 -3.01
N LEU A 49 -8.35 -12.17 -2.47
CA LEU A 49 -8.62 -10.73 -2.56
C LEU A 49 -8.09 -10.12 -3.87
N LEU A 50 -7.13 -10.78 -4.54
CA LEU A 50 -6.50 -10.27 -5.76
C LEU A 50 -7.49 -10.04 -6.92
N PRO A 51 -8.47 -10.92 -7.21
CA PRO A 51 -9.48 -10.64 -8.23
C PRO A 51 -10.25 -9.34 -7.98
N PHE A 52 -10.60 -9.05 -6.73
CA PHE A 52 -11.28 -7.81 -6.36
C PHE A 52 -10.34 -6.61 -6.51
N LEU A 53 -9.09 -6.73 -6.04
CA LEU A 53 -8.09 -5.67 -6.18
C LEU A 53 -7.89 -5.27 -7.64
N LEU A 54 -7.64 -6.25 -8.52
CA LEU A 54 -7.38 -5.99 -9.93
C LEU A 54 -8.62 -5.40 -10.62
N ALA A 55 -9.80 -6.00 -10.44
CA ALA A 55 -11.03 -5.51 -11.07
C ALA A 55 -11.42 -4.09 -10.60
N TYR A 56 -11.25 -3.78 -9.31
CA TYR A 56 -11.50 -2.44 -8.79
C TYR A 56 -10.44 -1.44 -9.24
N ASP A 57 -9.18 -1.83 -9.31
CA ASP A 57 -8.12 -0.96 -9.83
C ASP A 57 -8.32 -0.62 -11.31
N ASP A 58 -8.72 -1.58 -12.15
CA ASP A 58 -9.06 -1.36 -13.57
C ASP A 58 -10.14 -0.28 -13.74
N LEU A 59 -11.12 -0.26 -12.83
CA LEU A 59 -12.20 0.73 -12.82
C LEU A 59 -11.75 2.10 -12.31
N LEU A 60 -10.76 2.16 -11.42
CA LEU A 60 -10.40 3.35 -10.66
C LEU A 60 -9.11 4.02 -11.13
N TRP A 61 -7.99 3.31 -11.11
CA TRP A 61 -6.65 3.89 -11.24
C TRP A 61 -5.78 3.25 -12.32
N GLY A 62 -6.05 2.00 -12.71
CA GLY A 62 -5.33 1.28 -13.76
C GLY A 62 -3.82 1.09 -13.49
N ARG A 63 -3.41 1.10 -12.21
CA ARG A 63 -2.00 1.00 -11.82
C ARG A 63 -1.47 -0.42 -11.92
N TRP A 64 -2.29 -1.42 -11.61
CA TRP A 64 -1.93 -2.82 -11.76
C TRP A 64 -1.74 -3.16 -13.23
N ASP A 65 -2.68 -2.81 -14.09
CA ASP A 65 -2.55 -3.00 -15.54
C ASP A 65 -1.32 -2.31 -16.12
N TYR A 66 -1.08 -1.05 -15.73
CA TYR A 66 0.14 -0.33 -16.12
C TYR A 66 1.41 -1.10 -15.72
N TRP A 67 1.47 -1.59 -14.49
CA TRP A 67 2.64 -2.29 -13.98
C TRP A 67 2.83 -3.68 -14.58
N LEU A 68 1.75 -4.46 -14.72
CA LEU A 68 1.78 -5.78 -15.33
C LEU A 68 2.24 -5.69 -16.79
N ASN A 69 1.82 -4.66 -17.53
CA ASN A 69 2.30 -4.39 -18.88
C ASN A 69 3.81 -4.11 -18.94
N ILE A 70 4.34 -3.33 -17.99
CA ILE A 70 5.79 -3.12 -17.86
C ILE A 70 6.51 -4.45 -17.56
N GLN A 71 5.98 -5.24 -16.63
CA GLN A 71 6.56 -6.54 -16.28
C GLN A 71 6.59 -7.50 -17.48
N MET A 72 5.52 -7.55 -18.28
CA MET A 72 5.47 -8.36 -19.49
C MET A 72 6.45 -7.88 -20.57
N LYS A 73 6.64 -6.56 -20.70
CA LYS A 73 7.61 -5.97 -21.64
C LYS A 73 9.06 -6.08 -21.17
N GLY A 74 9.29 -6.23 -19.86
CA GLY A 74 10.62 -6.24 -19.26
C GLY A 74 11.33 -4.88 -19.24
N THR A 75 10.63 -3.78 -19.53
CA THR A 75 11.22 -2.43 -19.59
C THR A 75 10.18 -1.36 -19.30
N ILE A 76 10.60 -0.27 -18.65
CA ILE A 76 9.78 0.93 -18.46
C ILE A 76 9.71 1.83 -19.71
N SER A 77 10.60 1.62 -20.69
CA SER A 77 10.63 2.42 -21.91
C SER A 77 9.33 2.25 -22.70
N GLY A 78 8.69 3.36 -23.07
CA GLY A 78 7.43 3.35 -23.80
C GLY A 78 6.22 2.90 -22.97
N SER A 79 6.31 2.92 -21.64
CA SER A 79 5.17 2.64 -20.75
C SER A 79 4.12 3.76 -20.72
N GLY A 80 4.47 4.97 -21.16
CA GLY A 80 3.66 6.17 -20.95
C GLY A 80 3.77 6.71 -19.51
N PRO A 81 2.94 7.69 -19.14
CA PRO A 81 2.95 8.29 -17.81
C PRO A 81 2.44 7.30 -16.76
N ILE A 82 2.96 7.40 -15.53
CA ILE A 82 2.43 6.65 -14.38
C ILE A 82 0.99 7.10 -14.12
N PRO A 83 0.00 6.18 -14.01
CA PRO A 83 -1.35 6.55 -13.64
C PRO A 83 -1.39 7.24 -12.29
N GLN A 84 -2.01 8.42 -12.23
CA GLN A 84 -1.98 9.30 -11.05
C GLN A 84 -3.12 8.95 -10.09
N ILE A 85 -2.79 8.84 -8.80
CA ILE A 85 -3.78 8.82 -7.72
C ILE A 85 -3.93 10.24 -7.19
N ASP A 86 -5.18 10.70 -7.08
CA ASP A 86 -5.52 11.89 -6.32
C ASP A 86 -5.77 11.51 -4.85
N TRP A 87 -4.75 11.71 -4.02
CA TRP A 87 -4.77 11.33 -2.62
C TRP A 87 -5.77 12.19 -1.83
N ALA A 88 -6.68 11.52 -1.12
CA ALA A 88 -7.69 12.18 -0.33
C ALA A 88 -7.11 12.89 0.90
N ASP A 89 -7.80 13.93 1.35
CA ASP A 89 -7.45 14.63 2.58
C ASP A 89 -8.10 14.00 3.82
N ASN A 90 -7.43 14.21 4.95
CA ASN A 90 -7.95 13.80 6.25
C ASN A 90 -9.26 14.52 6.58
N GLY A 91 -10.19 13.85 7.26
CA GLY A 91 -11.44 14.45 7.73
C GLY A 91 -12.53 14.60 6.67
N THR A 92 -12.28 14.21 5.41
CA THR A 92 -13.36 14.12 4.42
C THR A 92 -14.35 13.02 4.81
N PHE A 93 -15.64 13.24 4.53
CA PHE A 93 -16.69 12.30 4.93
C PHE A 93 -16.39 10.85 4.54
N ARG A 94 -15.89 10.62 3.32
CA ARG A 94 -15.62 9.28 2.78
C ARG A 94 -14.40 8.63 3.43
N VAL A 95 -13.31 9.37 3.62
CA VAL A 95 -12.13 8.88 4.36
C VAL A 95 -12.53 8.47 5.78
N GLU A 96 -13.39 9.25 6.44
CA GLU A 96 -13.88 8.91 7.78
C GLU A 96 -14.80 7.67 7.79
N GLN A 97 -15.59 7.42 6.74
CA GLN A 97 -16.35 6.16 6.64
C GLN A 97 -15.41 4.96 6.43
N THR A 98 -14.41 5.07 5.56
CA THR A 98 -13.44 3.99 5.33
C THR A 98 -12.64 3.69 6.59
N LYS A 99 -12.21 4.72 7.35
CA LYS A 99 -11.60 4.53 8.68
C LYS A 99 -12.52 3.80 9.64
N LYS A 100 -13.80 4.17 9.71
CA LYS A 100 -14.78 3.48 10.57
C LYS A 100 -14.93 2.01 10.22
N MET A 101 -14.96 1.66 8.92
CA MET A 101 -14.99 0.26 8.48
C MET A 101 -13.76 -0.52 8.98
N LEU A 102 -12.56 0.08 8.88
CA LEU A 102 -11.33 -0.55 9.36
C LEU A 102 -11.29 -0.69 10.89
N LEU A 103 -11.76 0.33 11.63
CA LEU A 103 -11.91 0.24 13.08
C LEU A 103 -12.93 -0.82 13.49
N GLN A 104 -14.01 -0.98 12.72
CA GLN A 104 -14.99 -2.05 12.92
C GLN A 104 -14.38 -3.43 12.68
N CYS A 105 -13.48 -3.59 11.70
CA CYS A 105 -12.72 -4.83 11.54
C CYS A 105 -11.97 -5.17 12.85
N LEU A 106 -11.35 -4.18 13.50
CA LEU A 106 -10.67 -4.38 14.79
C LEU A 106 -11.61 -4.45 16.01
N SER A 107 -12.92 -4.27 15.84
CA SER A 107 -13.93 -4.33 16.90
C SER A 107 -14.43 -5.77 17.13
N HIS A 108 -13.50 -6.67 17.42
CA HIS A 108 -13.79 -8.06 17.79
C HIS A 108 -12.82 -8.49 18.91
N PRO A 109 -13.23 -9.30 19.90
CA PRO A 109 -12.38 -9.66 21.05
C PRO A 109 -11.04 -10.30 20.67
N GLU A 110 -11.01 -11.04 19.57
CA GLU A 110 -9.80 -11.72 19.06
C GLU A 110 -9.02 -10.88 18.02
N ALA A 111 -9.54 -9.71 17.62
CA ALA A 111 -8.90 -8.90 16.61
C ALA A 111 -7.66 -8.18 17.18
N THR A 112 -6.55 -8.33 16.47
CA THR A 112 -5.33 -7.55 16.66
C THR A 112 -4.91 -6.99 15.31
N ILE A 113 -4.06 -5.95 15.33
CA ILE A 113 -3.52 -5.41 14.08
C ILE A 113 -2.70 -6.46 13.31
N ASP A 114 -1.97 -7.33 14.03
CA ASP A 114 -1.23 -8.45 13.44
C ASP A 114 -2.15 -9.47 12.76
N ASN A 115 -3.22 -9.91 13.43
CA ASN A 115 -4.17 -10.86 12.85
C ASN A 115 -4.85 -10.29 11.60
N PHE A 116 -5.20 -9.01 11.63
CA PHE A 116 -5.79 -8.34 10.47
C PHE A 116 -4.78 -8.18 9.32
N ALA A 117 -3.54 -7.82 9.61
CA ALA A 117 -2.48 -7.74 8.61
C ALA A 117 -2.19 -9.10 7.96
N GLU A 118 -2.11 -10.19 8.74
CA GLU A 118 -1.94 -11.54 8.21
C GLU A 118 -3.14 -11.98 7.36
N TRP A 119 -4.36 -11.64 7.76
CA TRP A 119 -5.56 -11.91 6.97
C TRP A 119 -5.52 -11.21 5.60
N LEU A 120 -5.12 -9.94 5.57
CA LEU A 120 -4.94 -9.18 4.32
C LEU A 120 -3.78 -9.74 3.48
N LEU A 121 -2.64 -10.05 4.07
CA LEU A 121 -1.50 -10.64 3.35
C LEU A 121 -1.83 -12.02 2.76
N TRP A 122 -2.62 -12.83 3.47
CA TRP A 122 -3.16 -14.08 2.96
C TRP A 122 -4.12 -13.85 1.78
N GLY A 123 -5.04 -12.88 1.93
CA GLY A 123 -5.96 -12.48 0.88
C GLY A 123 -5.25 -11.93 -0.37
N LEU A 124 -4.15 -11.22 -0.20
CA LEU A 124 -3.31 -10.71 -1.28
C LEU A 124 -2.30 -11.74 -1.81
N GLY A 125 -2.27 -12.94 -1.24
CA GLY A 125 -1.37 -14.02 -1.63
C GLY A 125 0.11 -13.73 -1.39
N LYS A 126 0.43 -12.77 -0.51
CA LYS A 126 1.79 -12.31 -0.22
C LYS A 126 2.54 -13.18 0.79
N THR A 127 1.81 -13.92 1.64
CA THR A 127 2.38 -14.82 2.63
C THR A 127 2.10 -16.27 2.29
N ASP A 128 3.07 -17.16 2.52
CA ASP A 128 2.88 -18.62 2.44
C ASP A 128 2.47 -19.22 3.79
N GLN A 129 2.50 -18.42 4.86
CA GLN A 129 2.06 -18.85 6.17
C GLN A 129 0.54 -19.06 6.14
N ARG A 130 0.10 -20.24 6.56
CA ARG A 130 -1.33 -20.54 6.68
C ARG A 130 -1.96 -19.58 7.67
N LEU A 131 -3.10 -19.01 7.27
CA LEU A 131 -3.88 -18.12 8.10
C LEU A 131 -4.28 -18.81 9.42
N SER A 132 -3.88 -18.23 10.54
CA SER A 132 -4.07 -18.76 11.90
C SER A 132 -4.95 -17.84 12.73
N ILE A 133 -6.22 -17.72 12.35
CA ILE A 133 -7.26 -17.00 13.10
C ILE A 133 -8.48 -17.91 13.31
N SER A 134 -9.32 -17.61 14.29
CA SER A 134 -10.56 -18.36 14.47
C SER A 134 -11.54 -18.13 13.31
N GLU A 135 -12.42 -19.09 13.09
CA GLU A 135 -13.47 -19.00 12.07
C GLU A 135 -14.39 -17.78 12.32
N LYS A 136 -14.67 -17.47 13.59
CA LYS A 136 -15.49 -16.33 14.00
C LYS A 136 -14.82 -15.00 13.65
N LEU A 137 -13.53 -14.87 13.94
CA LEU A 137 -12.77 -13.67 13.58
C LEU A 137 -12.69 -13.50 12.05
N ASN A 138 -12.49 -14.59 11.32
CA ASN A 138 -12.51 -14.56 9.85
C ASN A 138 -13.89 -14.15 9.30
N GLU A 139 -14.98 -14.68 9.85
CA GLU A 139 -16.34 -14.30 9.47
C GLU A 139 -16.60 -12.80 9.71
N HIS A 140 -16.13 -12.28 10.85
CA HIS A 140 -16.19 -10.87 11.19
C HIS A 140 -15.48 -10.00 10.16
N TYR A 141 -14.21 -10.30 9.84
CA TYR A 141 -13.48 -9.58 8.80
C TYR A 141 -14.17 -9.68 7.44
N TYR A 142 -14.58 -10.88 7.03
CA TYR A 142 -15.22 -11.14 5.73
C TYR A 142 -16.52 -10.36 5.52
N LYS A 143 -17.28 -10.09 6.58
CA LYS A 143 -18.54 -9.33 6.50
C LYS A 143 -18.37 -7.82 6.49
N ILE A 144 -17.29 -7.31 7.08
CA ILE A 144 -17.10 -5.87 7.31
C ILE A 144 -16.12 -5.26 6.31
N PHE A 145 -15.04 -5.98 6.00
CA PHE A 145 -13.97 -5.44 5.17
C PHE A 145 -14.44 -5.19 3.74
N ASP A 146 -14.29 -3.96 3.29
CA ASP A 146 -14.61 -3.55 1.93
C ASP A 146 -13.39 -2.92 1.26
N LEU A 147 -12.79 -3.64 0.32
CA LEU A 147 -11.64 -3.18 -0.44
C LEU A 147 -11.98 -2.01 -1.37
N PHE A 148 -13.19 -1.97 -1.94
CA PHE A 148 -13.56 -0.93 -2.87
C PHE A 148 -13.50 0.45 -2.21
N LEU A 149 -13.95 0.56 -0.95
CA LEU A 149 -13.90 1.83 -0.20
C LEU A 149 -12.49 2.35 0.05
N ILE A 150 -11.52 1.44 0.21
CA ILE A 150 -10.11 1.76 0.38
C ILE A 150 -9.57 2.33 -0.94
N LEU A 151 -9.76 1.60 -2.04
CA LEU A 151 -9.25 1.99 -3.35
C LEU A 151 -9.92 3.27 -3.85
N ASP A 152 -11.21 3.43 -3.63
CA ASP A 152 -11.98 4.59 -4.09
C ASP A 152 -11.66 5.89 -3.33
N ASN A 153 -11.17 5.77 -2.11
CA ASN A 153 -10.86 6.90 -1.24
C ASN A 153 -9.40 6.81 -0.80
N PRO A 154 -8.43 6.96 -1.72
CA PRO A 154 -7.04 6.64 -1.46
C PRO A 154 -6.46 7.53 -0.36
N TYR A 155 -6.04 6.90 0.74
CA TYR A 155 -5.49 7.56 1.92
C TYR A 155 -4.53 6.61 2.65
N ASP A 156 -3.72 7.16 3.55
CA ASP A 156 -2.82 6.41 4.43
C ASP A 156 -3.56 5.77 5.62
N TYR A 157 -4.43 4.81 5.31
CA TYR A 157 -5.32 4.19 6.29
C TYR A 157 -4.59 3.31 7.31
N LEU A 158 -3.56 2.57 6.89
CA LEU A 158 -2.93 1.59 7.77
C LEU A 158 -1.95 2.26 8.75
N SER A 159 -1.38 3.40 8.40
CA SER A 159 -0.74 4.29 9.37
C SER A 159 -1.70 4.78 10.44
N TYR A 160 -2.88 5.26 10.03
CA TYR A 160 -3.92 5.72 10.97
C TYR A 160 -4.31 4.58 11.92
N LEU A 161 -4.60 3.41 11.38
CA LEU A 161 -5.01 2.24 12.16
C LEU A 161 -3.93 1.82 13.18
N LEU A 162 -2.66 1.81 12.77
CA LEU A 162 -1.54 1.51 13.67
C LEU A 162 -1.39 2.59 14.75
N SER A 163 -1.54 3.86 14.41
CA SER A 163 -1.45 4.97 15.38
C SER A 163 -2.55 4.86 16.45
N GLU A 164 -3.80 4.65 16.04
CA GLU A 164 -4.93 4.46 16.95
C GLU A 164 -4.73 3.25 17.88
N HIS A 165 -4.24 2.13 17.34
CA HIS A 165 -4.00 0.92 18.13
C HIS A 165 -2.80 1.06 19.07
N SER A 166 -1.75 1.79 18.66
CA SER A 166 -0.54 2.00 19.46
C SER A 166 -0.73 3.02 20.59
N GLY A 167 -1.72 3.91 20.47
CA GLY A 167 -2.04 4.94 21.48
C GLY A 167 -2.68 4.42 22.77
N HIS A 168 -3.07 3.14 22.83
CA HIS A 168 -3.77 2.53 23.97
C HIS A 168 -2.83 1.62 24.80
N GLY A 169 -2.79 1.81 26.13
CA GLY A 169 -2.08 0.95 27.09
C GLY A 169 -0.60 1.27 27.37
N TYR A 170 0.18 0.27 27.81
CA TYR A 170 1.59 0.38 28.25
C TYR A 170 2.56 0.84 27.14
N LYS A 171 2.12 0.84 25.86
CA LYS A 171 2.92 1.26 24.69
C LYS A 171 2.94 2.78 24.43
N LYS A 172 2.34 3.60 25.30
CA LYS A 172 2.30 5.07 25.18
C LYS A 172 3.66 5.77 24.99
N GLY A 173 4.76 5.16 25.41
CA GLY A 173 6.12 5.74 25.28
C GLY A 173 6.81 5.50 23.94
N VAL A 174 6.31 4.61 23.07
CA VAL A 174 6.94 4.21 21.80
C VAL A 174 5.94 4.30 20.63
N GLY A 175 5.01 5.26 20.72
CA GLY A 175 3.88 5.37 19.80
C GLY A 175 4.28 5.49 18.33
N TYR A 176 3.40 5.02 17.44
CA TYR A 176 3.52 5.22 16.00
C TYR A 176 2.84 6.54 15.59
N PHE A 177 3.62 7.47 15.04
CA PHE A 177 3.16 8.80 14.64
C PHE A 177 3.35 8.96 13.13
N PRO A 178 2.31 8.75 12.32
CA PRO A 178 2.44 8.89 10.88
C PRO A 178 2.53 10.36 10.48
N THR A 179 3.38 10.65 9.50
CA THR A 179 3.41 11.95 8.84
C THR A 179 2.07 12.17 8.12
N PRO A 180 1.31 13.25 8.42
CA PRO A 180 0.01 13.48 7.80
C PRO A 180 0.10 13.56 6.27
N MET A 181 -0.90 13.02 5.56
CA MET A 181 -0.92 12.95 4.09
C MET A 181 -0.57 14.28 3.40
N GLY A 182 -1.13 15.41 3.84
CA GLY A 182 -0.80 16.72 3.27
C GLY A 182 0.68 17.10 3.40
N ILE A 183 1.34 16.73 4.51
CA ILE A 183 2.77 16.95 4.73
C ILE A 183 3.60 16.00 3.85
N THR A 184 3.20 14.72 3.75
CA THR A 184 3.90 13.78 2.87
C THR A 184 3.84 14.20 1.41
N ARG A 185 2.68 14.66 0.92
CA ARG A 185 2.50 15.22 -0.42
C ARG A 185 3.40 16.43 -0.63
N MET A 186 3.39 17.38 0.30
CA MET A 186 4.27 18.55 0.25
C MET A 186 5.75 18.16 0.15
N MET A 187 6.23 17.25 1.01
CA MET A 187 7.62 16.79 1.00
C MET A 187 8.00 16.09 -0.30
N VAL A 188 7.11 15.28 -0.87
CA VAL A 188 7.31 14.65 -2.18
C VAL A 188 7.35 15.68 -3.30
N GLU A 189 6.46 16.67 -3.30
CA GLU A 189 6.50 17.77 -4.28
C GLU A 189 7.78 18.61 -4.17
N MET A 190 8.28 18.85 -2.95
CA MET A 190 9.55 19.56 -2.75
C MET A 190 10.73 18.76 -3.28
N ASN A 191 10.77 17.45 -3.06
CA ASN A 191 11.80 16.56 -3.62
C ASN A 191 11.71 16.46 -5.14
N ARG A 192 10.49 16.47 -5.69
CA ARG A 192 10.25 16.49 -7.13
C ARG A 192 10.69 17.79 -7.79
N GLY A 193 10.38 18.92 -7.15
CA GLY A 193 10.56 20.26 -7.72
C GLY A 193 9.88 20.39 -9.10
N ASN A 194 10.61 20.95 -10.05
CA ASN A 194 10.19 21.06 -11.45
C ASN A 194 10.75 19.93 -12.33
N GLY A 195 11.06 18.77 -11.72
CA GLY A 195 11.62 17.63 -12.43
C GLY A 195 10.70 17.07 -13.52
N ASP A 196 11.31 16.58 -14.59
CA ASP A 196 10.61 15.85 -15.66
C ASP A 196 10.12 14.50 -15.12
N LEU A 197 8.81 14.27 -15.23
CA LEU A 197 8.16 13.05 -14.74
C LEU A 197 8.70 11.79 -15.40
N GLU A 198 9.10 11.85 -16.68
CA GLU A 198 9.70 10.71 -17.38
C GLU A 198 11.11 10.39 -16.87
N VAL A 199 11.82 11.38 -16.33
CA VAL A 199 13.11 11.18 -15.66
C VAL A 199 12.89 10.58 -14.27
N MET A 200 12.00 11.17 -13.47
CA MET A 200 11.69 10.71 -12.12
C MET A 200 11.21 9.26 -12.07
N LYS A 201 10.42 8.84 -13.06
CA LYS A 201 9.94 7.47 -13.22
C LYS A 201 11.06 6.42 -13.14
N ARG A 202 12.27 6.78 -13.61
CA ARG A 202 13.45 5.91 -13.68
C ARG A 202 14.33 5.99 -12.44
N GLN A 203 14.10 6.97 -11.58
CA GLN A 203 14.83 7.17 -10.34
C GLN A 203 14.30 6.27 -9.23
N THR A 204 15.07 6.24 -8.13
CA THR A 204 14.72 5.49 -6.92
C THR A 204 14.45 6.44 -5.78
N VAL A 205 13.32 6.29 -5.10
CA VAL A 205 13.06 6.94 -3.81
C VAL A 205 13.54 6.07 -2.66
N SER A 206 14.05 6.66 -1.59
CA SER A 206 14.48 5.93 -0.39
C SER A 206 13.79 6.47 0.85
N ASP A 207 13.20 5.60 1.66
CA ASP A 207 12.61 5.94 2.95
C ASP A 207 13.18 5.03 4.06
N PRO A 208 14.22 5.50 4.78
CA PRO A 208 14.93 4.69 5.75
C PRO A 208 14.18 4.47 7.08
N CYS A 209 12.98 5.03 7.22
CA CYS A 209 12.10 4.92 8.40
C CYS A 209 10.63 4.94 7.96
N VAL A 210 10.30 4.01 7.07
CA VAL A 210 9.10 4.08 6.22
C VAL A 210 7.78 3.98 6.98
N GLY A 211 7.78 3.41 8.18
CA GLY A 211 6.55 3.10 8.90
C GLY A 211 5.63 2.23 8.04
N CYS A 212 4.37 2.65 7.89
CA CYS A 212 3.39 2.03 7.01
C CYS A 212 3.43 2.58 5.57
N GLY A 213 4.42 3.39 5.18
CA GLY A 213 4.60 3.87 3.80
C GLY A 213 3.98 5.22 3.48
N ALA A 214 3.68 6.04 4.48
CA ALA A 214 3.02 7.35 4.31
C ALA A 214 3.66 8.22 3.22
N MET A 215 5.00 8.25 3.14
CA MET A 215 5.76 8.99 2.13
C MET A 215 5.79 8.27 0.77
N LEU A 216 5.85 6.94 0.77
CA LEU A 216 5.88 6.14 -0.46
C LEU A 216 4.58 6.22 -1.26
N LEU A 217 3.44 6.41 -0.57
CA LEU A 217 2.14 6.56 -1.20
C LEU A 217 2.13 7.71 -2.22
N PRO A 218 2.31 8.99 -1.85
CA PRO A 218 2.40 10.07 -2.83
C PRO A 218 3.63 9.96 -3.74
N ALA A 219 4.76 9.45 -3.25
CA ALA A 219 5.94 9.25 -4.11
C ALA A 219 5.67 8.27 -5.26
N SER A 220 4.77 7.30 -5.08
CA SER A 220 4.39 6.35 -6.13
C SER A 220 3.82 7.02 -7.38
N ASN A 221 3.27 8.23 -7.28
CA ASN A 221 2.84 9.01 -8.45
C ASN A 221 4.00 9.35 -9.41
N TYR A 222 5.24 9.28 -8.95
CA TYR A 222 6.40 9.79 -9.67
C TYR A 222 7.53 8.78 -9.87
N TYR A 223 7.67 7.81 -8.96
CA TYR A 223 8.77 6.84 -8.98
C TYR A 223 8.22 5.42 -9.11
N LEU A 224 8.88 4.59 -9.95
CA LEU A 224 8.56 3.16 -10.08
C LEU A 224 9.47 2.25 -9.24
N ARG A 225 10.49 2.81 -8.59
CA ARG A 225 11.42 2.05 -7.74
C ARG A 225 11.62 2.75 -6.41
N ALA A 226 11.58 1.97 -5.33
CA ALA A 226 11.81 2.46 -3.98
C ALA A 226 12.66 1.48 -3.17
N TYR A 227 13.43 2.02 -2.23
CA TYR A 227 14.00 1.29 -1.10
C TYR A 227 13.36 1.80 0.19
N ALA A 228 13.04 0.89 1.09
CA ALA A 228 12.41 1.23 2.34
C ALA A 228 12.82 0.27 3.45
N GLN A 229 12.97 0.80 4.65
CA GLN A 229 13.23 -0.01 5.85
C GLN A 229 12.48 0.60 7.04
N ASP A 230 12.12 -0.26 7.99
CA ASP A 230 11.63 0.15 9.30
C ASP A 230 12.03 -0.89 10.35
N ILE A 231 12.16 -0.46 11.60
CA ILE A 231 12.45 -1.36 12.72
C ILE A 231 11.21 -2.17 13.12
N SER A 232 10.01 -1.64 12.86
CA SER A 232 8.74 -2.25 13.21
C SER A 232 8.26 -3.21 12.15
N GLY A 233 8.35 -4.51 12.44
CA GLY A 233 7.88 -5.56 11.52
C GLY A 233 6.41 -5.45 11.14
N ILE A 234 5.54 -5.01 12.07
CA ILE A 234 4.11 -4.77 11.75
C ILE A 234 3.93 -3.57 10.83
N ALA A 235 4.70 -2.48 11.01
CA ALA A 235 4.62 -1.33 10.14
C ALA A 235 5.05 -1.70 8.70
N VAL A 236 6.12 -2.51 8.55
CA VAL A 236 6.53 -3.04 7.23
C VAL A 236 5.45 -3.90 6.58
N LYS A 237 4.77 -4.78 7.34
CA LYS A 237 3.64 -5.57 6.80
C LYS A 237 2.51 -4.67 6.29
N LEU A 238 2.13 -3.67 7.08
CA LEU A 238 1.11 -2.69 6.70
C LEU A 238 1.56 -1.85 5.50
N CYS A 239 2.83 -1.46 5.42
CA CYS A 239 3.41 -0.80 4.25
C CYS A 239 3.21 -1.65 2.99
N ILE A 240 3.62 -2.92 3.03
CA ILE A 240 3.44 -3.85 1.89
C ILE A 240 1.97 -3.92 1.47
N ILE A 241 1.04 -4.05 2.41
CA ILE A 241 -0.40 -4.10 2.12
C ILE A 241 -0.86 -2.81 1.42
N GLN A 242 -0.46 -1.62 1.90
CA GLN A 242 -0.84 -0.37 1.23
C GLN A 242 -0.22 -0.26 -0.18
N MET A 243 1.00 -0.79 -0.37
CA MET A 243 1.59 -0.85 -1.71
C MET A 243 0.79 -1.78 -2.64
N TYR A 244 0.22 -2.88 -2.15
CA TYR A 244 -0.69 -3.69 -2.97
C TYR A 244 -1.90 -2.88 -3.43
N PHE A 245 -2.46 -2.07 -2.54
CA PHE A 245 -3.63 -1.26 -2.85
C PHE A 245 -3.34 -0.16 -3.85
N TYR A 246 -2.19 0.51 -3.75
CA TYR A 246 -1.98 1.76 -4.47
C TYR A 246 -0.72 1.85 -5.33
N ALA A 247 0.29 1.02 -5.10
CA ALA A 247 1.60 1.14 -5.74
C ALA A 247 2.19 -0.26 -6.08
N PRO A 248 1.65 -0.94 -7.11
CA PRO A 248 1.98 -2.32 -7.41
C PRO A 248 3.47 -2.57 -7.71
N TRP A 249 4.17 -1.57 -8.26
CA TRP A 249 5.61 -1.63 -8.49
C TRP A 249 6.45 -1.70 -7.21
N TYR A 250 5.93 -1.21 -6.08
CA TYR A 250 6.56 -1.39 -4.76
C TYR A 250 6.12 -2.71 -4.10
N ALA A 251 4.87 -3.12 -4.31
CA ALA A 251 4.32 -4.35 -3.71
C ALA A 251 4.92 -5.63 -4.29
N LYS A 252 5.06 -5.64 -5.63
CA LYS A 252 5.54 -6.77 -6.42
C LYS A 252 6.55 -6.25 -7.45
N PRO A 253 7.76 -5.87 -7.01
CA PRO A 253 8.80 -5.39 -7.90
C PRO A 253 9.10 -6.46 -8.97
N GLY A 254 9.26 -6.01 -10.21
CA GLY A 254 9.62 -6.88 -11.33
C GLY A 254 11.09 -7.25 -11.21
N LYS A 255 11.41 -8.49 -11.54
CA LYS A 255 12.80 -8.94 -11.64
C LYS A 255 13.37 -8.46 -12.97
N ASP A 256 14.57 -7.90 -12.95
CA ASP A 256 15.35 -7.56 -14.15
C ASP A 256 14.63 -6.61 -15.14
N ILE A 257 13.79 -5.69 -14.63
CA ILE A 257 13.15 -4.66 -15.47
C ILE A 257 14.16 -3.59 -15.87
N ALA A 258 14.32 -3.39 -17.18
CA ALA A 258 15.24 -2.41 -17.74
C ALA A 258 14.68 -0.98 -17.72
N GLY A 259 15.59 -0.02 -17.88
CA GLY A 259 15.30 1.39 -18.10
C GLY A 259 15.34 2.26 -16.84
N PHE A 260 15.55 1.70 -15.65
CA PHE A 260 15.86 2.51 -14.48
C PHE A 260 17.26 3.13 -14.59
N ASP A 261 17.45 4.31 -13.99
CA ASP A 261 18.75 4.96 -13.95
C ASP A 261 19.67 4.21 -12.97
N ASP A 262 20.93 4.02 -13.34
CA ASP A 262 21.95 3.53 -12.43
C ASP A 262 22.36 4.65 -11.48
N VAL A 263 22.36 4.35 -10.17
CA VAL A 263 22.84 5.28 -9.16
C VAL A 263 24.25 4.85 -8.80
N GLU A 264 25.25 5.67 -9.15
CA GLU A 264 26.59 5.46 -8.62
C GLU A 264 26.54 5.58 -7.08
N PRO A 265 27.05 4.59 -6.33
CA PRO A 265 27.13 4.71 -4.88
C PRO A 265 27.91 5.97 -4.52
N ILE A 266 27.37 6.78 -3.59
CA ILE A 266 28.10 7.91 -3.04
C ILE A 266 29.39 7.35 -2.43
N LYS A 267 30.54 7.77 -2.96
CA LYS A 267 31.84 7.41 -2.39
C LYS A 267 31.98 8.10 -1.05
N LEU A 268 31.76 7.36 0.03
CA LEU A 268 32.05 7.82 1.38
C LEU A 268 33.57 8.01 1.51
N ILE A 269 34.01 9.25 1.70
CA ILE A 269 35.38 9.55 2.07
C ILE A 269 35.43 9.45 3.60
N ILE A 270 36.00 8.37 4.11
CA ILE A 270 36.29 8.26 5.54
C ILE A 270 37.45 9.20 5.82
N GLU A 271 37.18 10.31 6.52
CA GLU A 271 38.23 11.18 7.01
C GLU A 271 39.08 10.39 8.02
N GLY A 272 40.37 10.23 7.74
CA GLY A 272 41.27 9.47 8.60
C GLY A 272 41.38 10.15 9.96
N SER A 273 41.01 9.47 11.05
CA SER A 273 41.22 9.98 12.41
C SER A 273 42.65 10.48 12.57
N PRO A 274 42.86 11.69 13.15
CA PRO A 274 44.16 12.09 13.65
C PRO A 274 44.67 11.00 14.60
N ARG A 275 45.96 10.64 14.49
CA ARG A 275 46.67 9.55 15.19
C ARG A 275 46.67 9.61 16.74
N SER A 276 45.78 10.38 17.38
CA SER A 276 45.77 10.61 18.83
C SER A 276 44.38 10.63 19.48
N SER A 277 43.35 10.03 18.88
CA SER A 277 42.04 9.86 19.56
C SER A 277 41.77 8.40 19.90
N ASP A 278 42.24 7.98 21.08
CA ASP A 278 41.74 6.80 21.76
C ASP A 278 40.31 7.08 22.25
N GLY A 279 39.34 6.31 21.77
CA GLY A 279 37.97 6.30 22.30
C GLY A 279 36.93 6.65 21.25
N GLY A 280 36.19 5.63 20.82
CA GLY A 280 35.26 5.71 19.71
C GLY A 280 34.18 6.77 19.85
N GLN A 281 34.05 7.54 18.78
CA GLN A 281 32.76 8.00 18.25
C GLN A 281 32.96 8.14 16.75
N TYR A 282 32.48 7.16 15.98
CA TYR A 282 32.23 7.36 14.56
C TYR A 282 31.02 8.29 14.45
N SER A 283 31.26 9.59 14.58
CA SER A 283 30.29 10.61 14.24
C SER A 283 30.21 10.67 12.72
N PHE A 284 29.14 10.15 12.16
CA PHE A 284 28.79 10.44 10.77
C PHE A 284 28.07 11.79 10.75
N ALA A 285 28.64 12.74 10.02
CA ALA A 285 27.96 13.96 9.59
C ALA A 285 27.41 13.71 8.17
N PHE A 286 26.20 14.18 7.90
CA PHE A 286 25.60 14.16 6.56
C PHE A 286 26.22 15.24 5.68
#